data_AF-A0AA39C5C6-F1
#
_entry.id   AF-A0AA39C5C6-F1
#
_cell.length_a   1.000
_cell.length_b   1.000
_cell.length_c   1.000
_cell.angle_alpha   90.00
_cell.angle_beta   90.00
_cell.angle_gamma   90.00
#
_symmetry.space_group_name_H-M   'P 1'
#
loop_
_entity.id
_entity.type
_entity.pdbx_description
1 polymer ?
#
loop_
_entity_poly.entity_id
_entity_poly.type
_entity_poly.pdbx_seq_one_letter_code
_entity_poly.pdbx_strand_id
1 'polypeptide(L)'
;MRRKNLWRTFCYYGKKKFFKKVLEDQVTQKRQKKVVLPSKRDIKLLYDYMKKECFTCLEILSDGFDKVAWLLLMQTTIIIIQIFNRRRAGEIERLTLTDYQNKEVLDESIDPDLYKQFSDSTREFVKQFVRLVLRGNLGRTVSVLLNPFVIECIENIIKFRKQAGVRSDNEYIFSDLNANKLSTKYLRACPLMRRFANECSALIPSALRGTTLRKHIATYMSMLNIEEHQVDRLANFMGHHKDIHKNIYRVPVSVAEMTDVSRLLMAAVCDEQKDNDEGCSDNENSDSSNDENEPTIPSRIARNNTIMDASNESCESSGNISAAQFGEPSTSYKDQNVSRKKRKIVLWSDAEKNAVTKHFGNLKDLERLPTTKECKQVIMKYNVSRRRTHAQVKTWIDNQRRAADRQSNYKKLKQ
;
A
#
# COMPACT_ATOMS: atom_id res chain seq x y z
N MET A 1 -25.60 -33.37 -34.10
CA MET A 1 -25.02 -32.86 -32.83
C MET A 1 -23.50 -32.59 -32.86
N ARG A 2 -22.64 -33.56 -33.24
CA ARG A 2 -21.16 -33.52 -33.02
C ARG A 2 -20.44 -32.16 -33.17
N ARG A 3 -20.67 -31.37 -34.25
CA ARG A 3 -19.99 -30.07 -34.49
C ARG A 3 -20.17 -29.03 -33.36
N LYS A 4 -21.33 -28.95 -32.67
CA LYS A 4 -21.54 -27.98 -31.58
C LYS A 4 -20.70 -28.28 -30.33
N ASN A 5 -20.27 -29.53 -30.13
CA ASN A 5 -19.40 -29.90 -29.01
C ASN A 5 -17.93 -29.56 -29.29
N LEU A 6 -17.43 -29.78 -30.51
CA LEU A 6 -16.05 -29.40 -30.88
C LEU A 6 -15.80 -27.89 -30.69
N TRP A 7 -16.76 -27.04 -31.08
CA TRP A 7 -16.61 -25.59 -30.87
C TRP A 7 -16.60 -25.21 -29.38
N ARG A 8 -17.37 -25.92 -28.54
CA ARG A 8 -17.36 -25.70 -27.08
C ARG A 8 -16.03 -26.13 -26.45
N THR A 9 -15.47 -27.28 -26.83
CA THR A 9 -14.13 -27.68 -26.34
C THR A 9 -13.05 -26.76 -26.90
N PHE A 10 -13.05 -26.42 -28.19
CA PHE A 10 -12.06 -25.50 -28.77
C PHE A 10 -12.06 -24.13 -28.08
N CYS A 11 -13.24 -23.53 -27.82
CA CYS A 11 -13.33 -22.30 -27.03
C CYS A 11 -12.91 -22.46 -25.56
N TYR A 12 -13.09 -23.63 -24.95
CA TYR A 12 -12.68 -23.90 -23.57
C TYR A 12 -11.17 -24.10 -23.44
N TYR A 13 -10.57 -24.94 -24.29
CA TYR A 13 -9.12 -25.14 -24.36
C TYR A 13 -8.41 -23.86 -24.83
N GLY A 14 -8.96 -23.12 -25.79
CA GLY A 14 -8.46 -21.80 -26.20
C GLY A 14 -8.45 -20.79 -25.05
N LYS A 15 -9.54 -20.71 -24.25
CA LYS A 15 -9.59 -19.88 -23.04
C LYS A 15 -8.61 -20.35 -21.95
N LYS A 16 -8.46 -21.66 -21.74
CA LYS A 16 -7.44 -22.19 -20.82
C LYS A 16 -6.02 -21.85 -21.28
N LYS A 17 -5.70 -22.00 -22.58
CA LYS A 17 -4.38 -21.67 -23.13
C LYS A 17 -4.09 -20.16 -23.09
N PHE A 18 -5.08 -19.32 -23.36
CA PHE A 18 -4.96 -17.87 -23.19
C PHE A 18 -4.75 -17.46 -21.73
N PHE A 19 -5.55 -18.01 -20.80
CA PHE A 19 -5.41 -17.70 -19.37
C PHE A 19 -4.09 -18.22 -18.80
N LYS A 20 -3.63 -19.41 -19.21
CA LYS A 20 -2.30 -19.94 -18.90
C LYS A 20 -1.21 -18.98 -19.41
N LYS A 21 -1.27 -18.56 -20.68
CA LYS A 21 -0.30 -17.59 -21.22
C LYS A 21 -0.31 -16.27 -20.45
N VAL A 22 -1.47 -15.70 -20.12
CA VAL A 22 -1.54 -14.46 -19.33
C VAL A 22 -0.91 -14.61 -17.94
N LEU A 23 -1.03 -15.80 -17.31
CA LEU A 23 -0.33 -16.10 -16.06
C LEU A 23 1.19 -16.24 -16.27
N GLU A 24 1.63 -16.89 -17.35
CA GLU A 24 3.05 -17.05 -17.71
C GLU A 24 3.72 -15.71 -18.06
N ASP A 25 3.03 -14.84 -18.81
CA ASP A 25 3.44 -13.48 -19.12
C ASP A 25 3.54 -12.64 -17.83
N GLN A 26 2.55 -12.75 -16.91
CA GLN A 26 2.59 -12.07 -15.60
C GLN A 26 3.73 -12.59 -14.70
N VAL A 27 4.05 -13.88 -14.73
CA VAL A 27 5.18 -14.46 -13.97
C VAL A 27 6.51 -14.00 -14.57
N THR A 28 6.62 -13.97 -15.89
CA THR A 28 7.80 -13.46 -16.61
C THR A 28 8.05 -11.99 -16.28
N GLN A 29 7.02 -11.14 -16.35
CA GLN A 29 7.10 -9.73 -15.95
C GLN A 29 7.49 -9.56 -14.47
N LYS A 30 6.98 -10.41 -13.56
CA LYS A 30 7.38 -10.39 -12.15
C LYS A 30 8.86 -10.76 -11.95
N ARG A 31 9.37 -11.75 -12.69
CA ARG A 31 10.79 -12.17 -12.67
C ARG A 31 11.71 -11.07 -13.23
N GLN A 32 11.29 -10.37 -14.27
CA GLN A 32 12.07 -9.30 -14.92
C GLN A 32 12.04 -7.96 -14.16
N LYS A 33 11.04 -7.72 -13.29
CA LYS A 33 10.86 -6.44 -12.57
C LYS A 33 11.89 -6.24 -11.46
N LYS A 34 13.07 -5.71 -11.82
CA LYS A 34 14.04 -5.14 -10.88
C LYS A 34 13.36 -4.06 -10.03
N VAL A 35 13.37 -4.22 -8.71
CA VAL A 35 12.86 -3.23 -7.75
C VAL A 35 14.05 -2.52 -7.12
N VAL A 36 14.29 -1.27 -7.51
CA VAL A 36 15.30 -0.42 -6.87
C VAL A 36 14.81 -0.05 -5.46
N LEU A 37 15.67 -0.28 -4.47
CA LEU A 37 15.48 0.18 -3.09
C LEU A 37 16.37 1.42 -2.85
N PRO A 38 15.92 2.42 -2.08
CA PRO A 38 16.77 3.55 -1.70
C PRO A 38 17.89 3.08 -0.75
N SER A 39 19.07 3.71 -0.79
CA SER A 39 20.17 3.33 0.12
C SER A 39 19.99 3.91 1.52
N LYS A 40 20.66 3.32 2.53
CA LYS A 40 20.74 3.88 3.90
C LYS A 40 21.26 5.33 3.89
N ARG A 41 22.15 5.69 2.94
CA ARG A 41 22.65 7.05 2.71
C ARG A 41 21.57 7.99 2.17
N ASP A 42 20.83 7.60 1.12
CA ASP A 42 19.74 8.43 0.57
C ASP A 42 18.64 8.70 1.59
N ILE A 43 18.29 7.69 2.40
CA ILE A 43 17.29 7.81 3.47
C ILE A 43 17.78 8.77 4.56
N LYS A 44 19.08 8.71 4.92
CA LYS A 44 19.68 9.66 5.87
C LYS A 44 19.71 11.08 5.31
N LEU A 45 20.16 11.27 4.07
CA LEU A 45 20.18 12.59 3.40
C LEU A 45 18.79 13.25 3.41
N LEU A 46 17.74 12.52 3.06
CA LEU A 46 16.36 13.04 3.13
C LEU A 46 15.92 13.35 4.57
N TYR A 47 16.25 12.50 5.54
CA TYR A 47 15.88 12.72 6.94
C TYR A 47 16.59 13.93 7.56
N ASP A 48 17.90 14.05 7.36
CA ASP A 48 18.74 15.13 7.87
C ASP A 48 18.36 16.47 7.20
N TYR A 49 18.08 16.46 5.89
CA TYR A 49 17.53 17.62 5.18
C TYR A 49 16.21 18.08 5.79
N MET A 50 15.24 17.17 6.00
CA MET A 50 13.97 17.54 6.64
C MET A 50 14.14 18.02 8.07
N LYS A 51 15.09 17.46 8.83
CA LYS A 51 15.40 17.92 10.19
C LYS A 51 15.94 19.36 10.18
N LYS A 52 16.84 19.69 9.25
CA LYS A 52 17.37 21.06 9.07
C LYS A 52 16.25 22.05 8.73
N GLU A 53 15.42 21.73 7.73
CA GLU A 53 14.31 22.60 7.32
C GLU A 53 13.30 22.81 8.47
N CYS A 54 13.03 21.78 9.29
CA CYS A 54 12.24 21.94 10.52
C CYS A 54 12.89 22.92 11.52
N PHE A 55 14.19 22.81 11.81
CA PHE A 55 14.87 23.73 12.73
C PHE A 55 14.77 25.17 12.26
N THR A 56 15.12 25.46 11.00
CA THR A 56 15.03 26.83 10.47
C THR A 56 13.60 27.38 10.47
N CYS A 57 12.59 26.53 10.28
CA CYS A 57 11.20 26.97 10.46
C CYS A 57 10.82 27.23 11.93
N LEU A 58 11.36 26.46 12.88
CA LEU A 58 11.14 26.68 14.32
C LEU A 58 11.81 27.97 14.81
N GLU A 59 13.03 28.26 14.35
CA GLU A 59 13.76 29.50 14.62
C GLU A 59 12.93 30.71 14.18
N ILE A 60 12.51 30.76 12.90
CA ILE A 60 11.65 31.82 12.35
C ILE A 60 10.34 31.96 13.15
N LEU A 61 9.72 30.84 13.54
CA LEU A 61 8.47 30.81 14.32
C LEU A 61 8.65 31.11 15.82
N SER A 62 9.89 31.27 16.30
CA SER A 62 10.19 31.78 17.63
C SER A 62 10.24 33.30 17.65
N ASP A 63 10.80 33.92 16.59
CA ASP A 63 10.82 35.38 16.39
C ASP A 63 9.43 35.96 16.07
N GLY A 64 8.63 35.26 15.26
CA GLY A 64 7.30 35.74 14.88
C GLY A 64 6.48 34.77 14.03
N PHE A 65 5.20 35.05 13.82
CA PHE A 65 4.38 34.22 12.94
C PHE A 65 4.65 34.54 11.46
N ASP A 66 5.49 33.73 10.82
CA ASP A 66 5.53 33.65 9.37
C ASP A 66 4.69 32.47 8.82
N LYS A 67 3.91 32.77 7.78
CA LYS A 67 2.98 31.81 7.16
C LYS A 67 3.69 30.81 6.25
N VAL A 68 4.84 31.17 5.66
CA VAL A 68 5.61 30.29 4.76
C VAL A 68 6.40 29.28 5.58
N ALA A 69 7.08 29.71 6.63
CA ALA A 69 7.75 28.86 7.61
C ALA A 69 6.76 27.90 8.30
N TRP A 70 5.59 28.36 8.72
CA TRP A 70 4.54 27.49 9.28
C TRP A 70 4.03 26.44 8.27
N LEU A 71 3.81 26.84 7.01
CA LEU A 71 3.47 25.91 5.93
C LEU A 71 4.59 24.91 5.65
N LEU A 72 5.85 25.32 5.69
CA LEU A 72 7.00 24.46 5.44
C LEU A 72 7.22 23.47 6.60
N LEU A 73 7.12 23.93 7.86
CA LEU A 73 7.18 23.09 9.06
C LEU A 73 6.13 21.97 9.03
N MET A 74 4.89 22.26 8.62
CA MET A 74 3.88 21.20 8.41
C MET A 74 4.29 20.20 7.33
N GLN A 75 4.86 20.67 6.22
CA GLN A 75 5.27 19.84 5.08
C GLN A 75 6.47 18.96 5.39
N THR A 76 7.43 19.43 6.18
CA THR A 76 8.62 18.67 6.60
C THR A 76 8.26 17.70 7.73
N THR A 77 7.53 18.14 8.76
CA THR A 77 7.14 17.32 9.91
C THR A 77 6.32 16.08 9.51
N ILE A 78 5.33 16.22 8.62
CA ILE A 78 4.55 15.08 8.12
C ILE A 78 5.43 14.05 7.39
N ILE A 79 6.50 14.50 6.73
CA ILE A 79 7.46 13.66 6.01
C ILE A 79 8.45 13.00 6.98
N ILE A 80 8.97 13.70 8.00
CA ILE A 80 9.79 13.09 9.06
C ILE A 80 9.04 11.94 9.72
N ILE A 81 7.78 12.15 10.13
CA ILE A 81 6.93 11.11 10.73
C ILE A 81 6.77 9.91 9.79
N GLN A 82 6.48 10.16 8.50
CA GLN A 82 6.30 9.11 7.50
C GLN A 82 7.60 8.34 7.21
N ILE A 83 8.76 9.02 7.20
CA ILE A 83 10.07 8.40 7.03
C ILE A 83 10.40 7.54 8.23
N PHE A 84 10.39 8.10 9.45
CA PHE A 84 10.80 7.42 10.67
C PHE A 84 9.96 6.15 10.92
N ASN A 85 8.63 6.31 10.96
CA ASN A 85 7.70 5.21 11.20
C ASN A 85 7.50 4.27 9.99
N ARG A 86 8.08 4.61 8.83
CA ARG A 86 7.85 3.94 7.53
C ARG A 86 6.36 3.82 7.12
N ARG A 87 5.46 4.59 7.75
CA ARG A 87 3.98 4.50 7.61
C ARG A 87 3.47 4.88 6.22
N ARG A 88 2.25 4.47 5.85
CA ARG A 88 1.63 4.92 4.59
C ARG A 88 1.35 6.41 4.69
N ALA A 89 1.53 7.14 3.58
CA ALA A 89 1.18 8.56 3.50
C ALA A 89 -0.24 8.79 4.06
N GLY A 90 -1.24 8.08 3.53
CA GLY A 90 -2.64 8.17 3.99
C GLY A 90 -2.92 7.74 5.44
N GLU A 91 -1.97 7.15 6.18
CA GLU A 91 -2.09 6.90 7.63
C GLU A 91 -1.70 8.15 8.44
N ILE A 92 -0.72 8.93 7.96
CA ILE A 92 -0.22 10.15 8.62
C ILE A 92 -0.93 11.42 8.11
N GLU A 93 -1.31 11.46 6.82
CA GLU A 93 -2.10 12.52 6.18
C GLU A 93 -3.42 12.84 6.91
N ARG A 94 -3.95 11.91 7.72
CA ARG A 94 -5.23 12.05 8.44
C ARG A 94 -5.09 12.14 9.96
N LEU A 95 -3.90 12.47 10.47
CA LEU A 95 -3.69 12.67 11.90
C LEU A 95 -4.57 13.84 12.42
N THR A 96 -5.47 13.55 13.36
CA THR A 96 -6.36 14.54 13.98
C THR A 96 -5.79 15.12 15.27
N LEU A 97 -6.31 16.29 15.67
CA LEU A 97 -6.04 16.88 16.99
C LEU A 97 -6.45 15.94 18.13
N THR A 98 -7.56 15.20 17.97
CA THR A 98 -8.04 14.21 18.95
C THR A 98 -7.13 12.98 19.04
N ASP A 99 -6.56 12.49 17.93
CA ASP A 99 -5.57 11.39 17.96
C ASP A 99 -4.29 11.80 18.72
N TYR A 100 -3.94 13.10 18.67
CA TYR A 100 -2.75 13.66 19.31
C TYR A 100 -2.97 14.06 20.78
N GLN A 101 -4.20 14.38 21.17
CA GLN A 101 -4.59 14.52 22.59
C GLN A 101 -4.58 13.16 23.29
N ASN A 102 -5.04 12.10 22.61
CA ASN A 102 -4.98 10.72 23.07
C ASN A 102 -3.58 10.09 22.86
N LYS A 103 -2.52 10.84 23.22
CA LYS A 103 -1.12 10.39 23.14
C LYS A 103 -0.75 9.55 24.36
N GLU A 104 -0.23 8.36 24.13
CA GLU A 104 0.26 7.45 25.16
C GLU A 104 1.74 7.73 25.44
N VAL A 105 2.07 8.00 26.70
CA VAL A 105 3.44 8.11 27.20
C VAL A 105 3.68 6.92 28.12
N LEU A 106 4.74 6.15 27.89
CA LEU A 106 5.10 5.03 28.77
C LEU A 106 5.86 5.56 29.99
N ASP A 107 5.10 5.95 31.01
CA ASP A 107 5.58 6.39 32.31
C ASP A 107 5.17 5.42 33.44
N GLU A 108 5.55 5.76 34.67
CA GLU A 108 5.25 4.97 35.88
C GLU A 108 3.74 4.90 36.20
N SER A 109 2.89 5.72 35.58
CA SER A 109 1.44 5.75 35.87
C SER A 109 0.63 4.74 35.06
N ILE A 110 1.15 4.26 33.92
CA ILE A 110 0.44 3.27 33.08
C ILE A 110 0.57 1.85 33.64
N ASP A 111 1.78 1.43 34.00
CA ASP A 111 2.06 0.12 34.59
C ASP A 111 3.30 0.20 35.50
N PRO A 112 3.13 0.47 36.81
CA PRO A 112 4.23 0.59 37.74
C PRO A 112 5.10 -0.67 37.84
N ASP A 113 4.52 -1.86 37.64
CA ASP A 113 5.19 -3.14 37.87
C ASP A 113 5.93 -3.63 36.63
N LEU A 114 5.44 -3.32 35.42
CA LEU A 114 6.20 -3.43 34.19
C LEU A 114 7.36 -2.42 34.14
N TYR A 115 7.13 -1.17 34.54
CA TYR A 115 8.16 -0.13 34.50
C TYR A 115 9.32 -0.40 35.48
N LYS A 116 9.04 -1.02 36.63
CA LYS A 116 10.06 -1.56 37.55
C LYS A 116 10.93 -2.65 36.93
N GLN A 117 10.41 -3.45 35.99
CA GLN A 117 11.17 -4.53 35.32
C GLN A 117 12.12 -4.02 34.23
N PHE A 118 11.95 -2.79 33.73
CA PHE A 118 12.88 -2.20 32.76
C PHE A 118 14.21 -1.81 33.41
N SER A 119 15.33 -2.05 32.71
CA SER A 119 16.63 -1.47 33.06
C SER A 119 16.59 0.06 32.91
N ASP A 120 17.46 0.79 33.62
CA ASP A 120 17.51 2.25 33.52
C ASP A 120 17.82 2.74 32.10
N SER A 121 18.66 2.01 31.36
CA SER A 121 18.88 2.23 29.93
C SER A 121 17.62 2.07 29.07
N THR A 122 16.74 1.13 29.43
CA THR A 122 15.44 0.93 28.76
C THR A 122 14.46 2.03 29.15
N ARG A 123 14.39 2.41 30.43
CA ARG A 123 13.56 3.54 30.90
C ARG A 123 13.93 4.84 30.19
N GLU A 124 15.23 5.14 30.09
CA GLU A 124 15.72 6.36 29.44
C GLU A 124 15.50 6.35 27.92
N PHE A 125 15.54 5.19 27.26
CA PHE A 125 15.14 5.06 25.86
C PHE A 125 13.62 5.23 25.66
N VAL A 126 12.81 4.69 26.58
CA VAL A 126 11.34 4.76 26.50
C VAL A 126 10.83 6.20 26.63
N LYS A 127 11.43 7.01 27.53
CA LYS A 127 11.12 8.46 27.66
C LYS A 127 11.28 9.25 26.35
N GLN A 128 12.09 8.76 25.40
CA GLN A 128 12.36 9.44 24.13
C GLN A 128 11.23 9.28 23.10
N PHE A 129 10.20 8.46 23.37
CA PHE A 129 9.15 8.18 22.39
C PHE A 129 7.73 8.22 22.97
N VAL A 130 6.87 9.01 22.32
CA VAL A 130 5.43 9.06 22.58
C VAL A 130 4.70 8.28 21.50
N ARG A 131 3.71 7.47 21.89
CA ARG A 131 2.91 6.62 21.00
C ARG A 131 1.55 7.26 20.73
N LEU A 132 1.21 7.46 19.46
CA LEU A 132 -0.15 7.74 19.00
C LEU A 132 -0.81 6.46 18.48
N VAL A 133 -2.13 6.34 18.64
CA VAL A 133 -2.91 5.21 18.12
C VAL A 133 -3.92 5.69 17.08
N LEU A 134 -3.57 5.53 15.80
CA LEU A 134 -4.36 6.05 14.68
C LEU A 134 -5.33 5.00 14.12
N ARG A 135 -6.40 5.48 13.47
CA ARG A 135 -7.36 4.62 12.77
C ARG A 135 -6.80 4.11 11.43
N GLY A 136 -6.44 2.83 11.40
CA GLY A 136 -5.99 2.13 10.20
C GLY A 136 -7.11 1.60 9.29
N ASN A 137 -6.69 0.94 8.22
CA ASN A 137 -7.59 0.26 7.29
C ASN A 137 -8.23 -0.98 7.94
N LEU A 138 -9.44 -1.32 7.47
CA LEU A 138 -10.20 -2.52 7.89
C LEU A 138 -10.50 -2.59 9.41
N GLY A 139 -10.52 -1.44 10.11
CA GLY A 139 -10.84 -1.36 11.54
C GLY A 139 -9.69 -1.71 12.48
N ARG A 140 -8.47 -1.92 11.96
CA ARG A 140 -7.27 -2.12 12.78
C ARG A 140 -6.69 -0.78 13.24
N THR A 141 -6.14 -0.73 14.44
CA THR A 141 -5.36 0.42 14.95
C THR A 141 -3.94 0.43 14.37
N VAL A 142 -3.31 1.61 14.35
CA VAL A 142 -2.01 1.87 13.70
C VAL A 142 -1.18 2.78 14.61
N SER A 143 -0.16 2.21 15.28
CA SER A 143 0.72 2.98 16.19
C SER A 143 1.64 3.95 15.43
N VAL A 144 1.89 5.14 15.94
CA VAL A 144 2.91 6.06 15.42
C VAL A 144 3.77 6.54 16.58
N LEU A 145 5.08 6.39 16.46
CA LEU A 145 6.06 6.89 17.42
C LEU A 145 6.52 8.29 17.01
N LEU A 146 6.52 9.21 17.97
CA LEU A 146 7.05 10.56 17.84
C LEU A 146 8.20 10.75 18.82
N ASN A 147 9.27 11.44 18.41
CA ASN A 147 10.35 11.88 19.30
C ASN A 147 10.09 13.33 19.78
N PRO A 148 10.85 13.86 20.76
CA PRO A 148 10.56 15.18 21.36
C PRO A 148 10.62 16.32 20.35
N PHE A 149 11.56 16.26 19.40
CA PHE A 149 11.70 17.22 18.30
C PHE A 149 10.45 17.28 17.40
N VAL A 150 9.86 16.14 17.05
CA VAL A 150 8.62 16.10 16.25
C VAL A 150 7.41 16.53 17.09
N ILE A 151 7.42 16.30 18.40
CA ILE A 151 6.41 16.82 19.33
C ILE A 151 6.46 18.34 19.36
N GLU A 152 7.64 18.94 19.53
CA GLU A 152 7.88 20.39 19.47
C GLU A 152 7.42 21.01 18.13
N CYS A 153 7.71 20.33 17.01
CA CYS A 153 7.20 20.73 15.70
C CYS A 153 5.65 20.74 15.67
N ILE A 154 4.99 19.70 16.20
CA ILE A 154 3.53 19.59 16.22
C ILE A 154 2.90 20.64 17.15
N GLU A 155 3.43 20.85 18.36
CA GLU A 155 2.89 21.84 19.30
C GLU A 155 3.03 23.27 18.72
N ASN A 156 4.12 23.59 18.01
CA ASN A 156 4.23 24.86 17.27
C ASN A 156 3.27 24.96 16.07
N ILE A 157 3.04 23.87 15.33
CA ILE A 157 2.00 23.82 14.29
C ILE A 157 0.62 24.11 14.88
N ILE A 158 0.30 23.54 16.06
CA ILE A 158 -0.98 23.74 16.77
C ILE A 158 -1.11 25.17 17.32
N LYS A 159 -0.06 25.71 17.97
CA LYS A 159 0.04 27.08 18.51
C LYS A 159 -0.37 28.13 17.46
N PHE A 160 0.26 28.08 16.28
CA PHE A 160 0.04 29.08 15.21
C PHE A 160 -1.16 28.78 14.30
N ARG A 161 -1.82 27.63 14.45
CA ARG A 161 -2.95 27.16 13.63
C ARG A 161 -4.05 28.21 13.42
N LYS A 162 -4.41 28.96 14.47
CA LYS A 162 -5.42 30.03 14.39
C LYS A 162 -4.93 31.23 13.55
N GLN A 163 -3.68 31.64 13.73
CA GLN A 163 -3.08 32.78 13.03
C GLN A 163 -2.87 32.49 11.54
N ALA A 164 -2.58 31.23 11.18
CA ALA A 164 -2.50 30.77 9.80
C ALA A 164 -3.85 30.78 9.02
N GLY A 165 -4.97 31.01 9.72
CA GLY A 165 -6.31 31.05 9.11
C GLY A 165 -6.97 29.69 8.91
N VAL A 166 -6.55 28.65 9.63
CA VAL A 166 -7.15 27.31 9.53
C VAL A 166 -8.59 27.34 10.07
N ARG A 167 -9.53 26.83 9.26
CA ARG A 167 -10.96 26.70 9.62
C ARG A 167 -11.12 25.85 10.90
N SER A 168 -11.98 26.29 11.83
CA SER A 168 -12.34 25.56 13.05
C SER A 168 -12.98 24.18 12.77
N ASP A 169 -13.67 24.03 11.64
CA ASP A 169 -14.22 22.78 11.11
C ASP A 169 -13.13 21.80 10.56
N ASN A 170 -11.84 22.12 10.70
CA ASN A 170 -10.74 21.23 10.31
C ASN A 170 -10.11 20.52 11.52
N GLU A 171 -10.31 19.21 11.63
CA GLU A 171 -9.77 18.33 12.68
C GLU A 171 -8.30 17.93 12.47
N TYR A 172 -7.76 18.03 11.25
CA TYR A 172 -6.44 17.47 10.91
C TYR A 172 -5.29 18.41 11.29
N ILE A 173 -4.25 17.89 11.95
CA ILE A 173 -3.06 18.68 12.33
C ILE A 173 -2.41 19.27 11.08
N PHE A 174 -2.09 18.42 10.11
CA PHE A 174 -1.56 18.80 8.80
C PHE A 174 -2.67 19.30 7.87
N SER A 175 -3.35 20.36 8.27
CA SER A 175 -4.44 21.00 7.53
C SER A 175 -3.95 21.67 6.23
N ASP A 176 -4.67 21.48 5.14
CA ASP A 176 -4.47 22.28 3.92
C ASP A 176 -5.17 23.65 4.09
N LEU A 177 -4.45 24.75 3.85
CA LEU A 177 -5.01 26.11 3.85
C LEU A 177 -5.89 26.37 2.63
N ASN A 178 -5.65 25.66 1.51
CA ASN A 178 -6.40 25.79 0.27
C ASN A 178 -7.59 24.80 0.20
N ALA A 179 -8.05 24.31 1.36
CA ALA A 179 -9.15 23.36 1.50
C ALA A 179 -10.51 23.95 1.11
N ASN A 180 -10.91 23.71 -0.13
CA ASN A 180 -12.23 23.99 -0.67
C ASN A 180 -13.17 22.79 -0.48
N LYS A 181 -14.49 22.98 -0.69
CA LYS A 181 -15.51 21.89 -0.59
C LYS A 181 -15.25 20.67 -1.50
N LEU A 182 -14.32 20.77 -2.46
CA LEU A 182 -13.96 19.73 -3.43
C LEU A 182 -12.53 19.17 -3.24
N SER A 183 -11.70 19.76 -2.37
CA SER A 183 -10.33 19.28 -2.08
C SER A 183 -10.23 18.62 -0.69
N THR A 184 -9.10 17.95 -0.43
CA THR A 184 -8.85 17.33 0.89
C THR A 184 -8.62 18.40 1.94
N LYS A 185 -9.24 18.28 3.13
CA LYS A 185 -8.97 19.17 4.29
C LYS A 185 -7.52 19.10 4.80
N TYR A 186 -6.70 18.18 4.29
CA TYR A 186 -5.37 17.84 4.80
C TYR A 186 -4.31 17.80 3.69
N LEU A 187 -3.05 18.07 4.07
CA LEU A 187 -1.88 18.04 3.20
C LEU A 187 -1.61 16.63 2.67
N ARG A 188 -1.12 16.55 1.43
CA ARG A 188 -0.78 15.27 0.79
C ARG A 188 0.71 14.99 0.88
N ALA A 189 1.09 14.06 1.75
CA ALA A 189 2.48 13.66 1.96
C ALA A 189 3.09 12.97 0.73
N CYS A 190 2.30 12.28 -0.11
CA CYS A 190 2.87 11.60 -1.28
C CYS A 190 3.48 12.54 -2.34
N PRO A 191 2.86 13.67 -2.73
CA PRO A 191 3.51 14.73 -3.50
C PRO A 191 4.72 15.35 -2.80
N LEU A 192 4.61 15.70 -1.51
CA LEU A 192 5.70 16.33 -0.74
C LEU A 192 6.95 15.43 -0.70
N MET A 193 6.78 14.13 -0.45
CA MET A 193 7.85 13.12 -0.51
C MET A 193 8.57 13.09 -1.87
N ARG A 194 7.89 13.43 -2.98
CA ARG A 194 8.53 13.50 -4.30
C ARG A 194 9.35 14.78 -4.47
N ARG A 195 8.87 15.92 -3.95
CA ARG A 195 9.56 17.21 -4.01
C ARG A 195 10.85 17.15 -3.19
N PHE A 196 10.71 16.86 -1.89
CA PHE A 196 11.84 16.81 -0.97
C PHE A 196 12.90 15.76 -1.31
N ALA A 197 12.51 14.62 -1.91
CA ALA A 197 13.46 13.61 -2.40
C ALA A 197 14.35 14.11 -3.56
N ASN A 198 13.85 15.06 -4.36
CA ASN A 198 14.64 15.70 -5.41
C ASN A 198 15.49 16.85 -4.86
N GLU A 199 15.00 17.53 -3.80
CA GLU A 199 15.67 18.66 -3.13
C GLU A 199 16.83 18.20 -2.21
N CYS A 200 16.76 16.99 -1.64
CA CYS A 200 17.75 16.49 -0.66
C CYS A 200 19.06 15.91 -1.25
N SER A 201 19.38 16.20 -2.52
CA SER A 201 20.60 15.70 -3.21
C SER A 201 20.85 14.19 -3.13
N ALA A 202 19.79 13.37 -3.06
CA ALA A 202 19.89 11.92 -3.07
C ALA A 202 20.37 11.39 -4.45
N LEU A 203 21.06 10.25 -4.46
CA LEU A 203 21.56 9.62 -5.69
C LEU A 203 20.41 9.04 -6.54
N ILE A 204 19.37 8.53 -5.88
CA ILE A 204 18.18 7.97 -6.55
C ILE A 204 16.89 8.56 -5.95
N PRO A 205 16.54 9.83 -6.26
CA PRO A 205 15.33 10.49 -5.77
C PRO A 205 14.04 9.73 -6.09
N SER A 206 14.00 9.00 -7.20
CA SER A 206 12.87 8.15 -7.61
C SER A 206 12.62 6.97 -6.68
N ALA A 207 13.65 6.48 -5.96
CA ALA A 207 13.55 5.38 -5.02
C ALA A 207 13.13 5.82 -3.61
N LEU A 208 13.18 7.11 -3.28
CA LEU A 208 12.71 7.66 -2.00
C LEU A 208 11.18 7.83 -2.01
N ARG A 209 10.44 6.74 -1.79
CA ARG A 209 8.97 6.72 -1.83
C ARG A 209 8.41 5.91 -0.66
N GLY A 210 7.20 6.24 -0.22
CA GLY A 210 6.56 5.55 0.89
C GLY A 210 6.37 4.03 0.68
N THR A 211 6.33 3.53 -0.56
CA THR A 211 6.23 2.08 -0.85
C THR A 211 7.58 1.39 -0.81
N THR A 212 8.63 2.00 -1.36
CA THR A 212 9.99 1.46 -1.36
C THR A 212 10.64 1.53 0.02
N LEU A 213 10.37 2.57 0.82
CA LEU A 213 10.84 2.66 2.23
C LEU A 213 10.36 1.48 3.10
N ARG A 214 9.15 0.94 2.87
CA ARG A 214 8.68 -0.27 3.57
C ARG A 214 9.33 -1.56 3.08
N LYS A 215 9.72 -1.62 1.80
CA LYS A 215 10.52 -2.74 1.28
C LYS A 215 11.94 -2.69 1.86
N HIS A 216 12.57 -1.51 1.85
CA HIS A 216 13.91 -1.30 2.40
C HIS A 216 13.99 -1.77 3.87
N ILE A 217 13.10 -1.32 4.76
CA ILE A 217 13.18 -1.76 6.17
C ILE A 217 12.99 -3.28 6.31
N ALA A 218 12.11 -3.91 5.53
CA ALA A 218 11.92 -5.35 5.60
C ALA A 218 13.17 -6.10 5.10
N THR A 219 13.76 -5.70 3.97
CA THR A 219 15.02 -6.25 3.45
C THR A 219 16.19 -6.00 4.39
N TYR A 220 16.25 -4.84 5.05
CA TYR A 220 17.29 -4.51 6.03
C TYR A 220 17.19 -5.41 7.28
N MET A 221 15.99 -5.61 7.81
CA MET A 221 15.74 -6.56 8.93
C MET A 221 16.08 -8.00 8.52
N SER A 222 15.78 -8.37 7.27
CA SER A 222 16.14 -9.68 6.70
C SER A 222 17.65 -9.91 6.67
N MET A 223 18.45 -8.86 6.44
CA MET A 223 19.91 -8.91 6.37
C MET A 223 20.58 -8.89 7.75
N LEU A 224 19.92 -8.35 8.78
CA LEU A 224 20.45 -8.29 10.15
C LEU A 224 20.25 -9.59 10.96
N ASN A 225 19.73 -10.66 10.34
CA ASN A 225 19.47 -11.97 10.96
C ASN A 225 18.70 -11.90 12.29
N ILE A 226 17.75 -10.97 12.39
CA ILE A 226 17.01 -10.66 13.62
C ILE A 226 15.99 -11.78 13.94
N GLU A 227 15.89 -12.13 15.22
CA GLU A 227 14.96 -13.14 15.73
C GLU A 227 13.51 -12.97 15.28
N GLU A 228 12.83 -14.09 15.00
CA GLU A 228 11.43 -14.11 14.52
C GLU A 228 10.49 -13.36 15.48
N HIS A 229 10.76 -13.34 16.79
CA HIS A 229 9.96 -12.62 17.79
C HIS A 229 10.05 -11.08 17.65
N GLN A 230 11.21 -10.54 17.28
CA GLN A 230 11.40 -9.10 17.03
C GLN A 230 10.91 -8.70 15.64
N VAL A 231 11.09 -9.58 14.64
CA VAL A 231 10.49 -9.42 13.31
C VAL A 231 8.97 -9.36 13.41
N ASP A 232 8.33 -10.23 14.19
CA ASP A 232 6.88 -10.19 14.43
C ASP A 232 6.44 -8.89 15.11
N ARG A 233 7.16 -8.40 16.14
CA ARG A 233 6.90 -7.10 16.78
C ARG A 233 6.92 -5.96 15.76
N LEU A 234 7.95 -5.86 14.92
CA LEU A 234 8.05 -4.82 13.88
C LEU A 234 7.01 -4.99 12.77
N ALA A 235 6.73 -6.21 12.31
CA ALA A 235 5.79 -6.44 11.22
C ALA A 235 4.33 -6.25 11.65
N ASN A 236 4.01 -6.57 12.91
CA ASN A 236 2.76 -6.21 13.57
C ASN A 236 2.65 -4.69 13.73
N PHE A 237 3.72 -4.01 14.18
CA PHE A 237 3.77 -2.54 14.18
C PHE A 237 3.47 -2.01 12.77
N MET A 238 4.19 -2.43 11.73
CA MET A 238 3.99 -1.99 10.34
C MET A 238 2.61 -2.33 9.74
N GLY A 239 1.77 -3.10 10.44
CA GLY A 239 0.40 -3.39 10.04
C GLY A 239 0.31 -4.41 8.89
N HIS A 240 1.27 -5.32 8.81
CA HIS A 240 1.26 -6.44 7.87
C HIS A 240 0.41 -7.61 8.39
N HIS A 241 0.14 -8.60 7.54
CA HIS A 241 -0.58 -9.83 7.91
C HIS A 241 0.41 -10.93 8.25
N LYS A 242 0.06 -11.88 9.13
CA LYS A 242 0.98 -12.97 9.54
C LYS A 242 1.60 -13.73 8.36
N ASP A 243 0.85 -13.94 7.28
CA ASP A 243 1.34 -14.62 6.06
C ASP A 243 2.24 -13.75 5.18
N ILE A 244 2.21 -12.43 5.38
CA ILE A 244 3.10 -11.46 4.72
C ILE A 244 4.45 -11.45 5.44
N HIS A 245 4.47 -11.54 6.78
CA HIS A 245 5.68 -11.55 7.61
C HIS A 245 6.71 -12.57 7.09
N LYS A 246 6.29 -13.85 6.97
CA LYS A 246 7.14 -14.98 6.51
C LYS A 246 7.74 -14.82 5.11
N ASN A 247 7.15 -13.99 4.26
CA ASN A 247 7.53 -13.83 2.85
C ASN A 247 8.25 -12.49 2.54
N ILE A 248 8.29 -11.55 3.49
CA ILE A 248 8.81 -10.19 3.26
C ILE A 248 10.00 -9.83 4.18
N TYR A 249 10.15 -10.50 5.33
CA TYR A 249 11.21 -10.21 6.32
C TYR A 249 12.25 -11.33 6.52
N ARG A 250 12.20 -12.39 5.71
CA ARG A 250 13.26 -13.41 5.67
C ARG A 250 14.33 -13.00 4.65
N VAL A 251 15.57 -13.47 4.84
CA VAL A 251 16.68 -13.30 3.89
C VAL A 251 16.15 -13.48 2.46
N PRO A 252 16.39 -12.54 1.52
CA PRO A 252 15.89 -12.69 0.16
C PRO A 252 16.33 -14.03 -0.41
N VAL A 253 15.40 -14.82 -0.95
CA VAL A 253 15.65 -16.23 -1.31
C VAL A 253 16.91 -16.39 -2.15
N SER A 254 17.12 -15.50 -3.14
CA SER A 254 18.33 -15.47 -3.97
C SER A 254 19.65 -15.24 -3.20
N VAL A 255 19.63 -14.52 -2.08
CA VAL A 255 20.82 -14.33 -1.23
C VAL A 255 21.13 -15.62 -0.48
N ALA A 256 20.15 -16.20 0.22
CA ALA A 256 20.33 -17.49 0.91
C ALA A 256 20.71 -18.63 -0.06
N GLU A 257 20.15 -18.62 -1.28
CA GLU A 257 20.55 -19.51 -2.37
C GLU A 257 22.02 -19.31 -2.78
N MET A 258 22.48 -18.04 -2.87
CA MET A 258 23.86 -17.70 -3.27
C MET A 258 24.89 -17.79 -2.13
N THR A 259 24.50 -17.80 -0.84
CA THR A 259 25.43 -17.90 0.30
C THR A 259 25.42 -19.24 1.01
N ASP A 260 24.23 -19.81 1.25
CA ASP A 260 24.08 -20.93 2.18
C ASP A 260 23.73 -22.22 1.43
N VAL A 261 22.80 -22.16 0.48
CA VAL A 261 22.55 -23.30 -0.42
C VAL A 261 23.74 -23.52 -1.35
N SER A 262 24.41 -22.47 -1.83
CA SER A 262 25.66 -22.61 -2.59
C SER A 262 26.75 -23.33 -1.79
N ARG A 263 26.98 -22.93 -0.52
CA ARG A 263 27.94 -23.58 0.38
C ARG A 263 27.59 -25.04 0.64
N LEU A 264 26.31 -25.35 0.87
CA LEU A 264 25.81 -26.72 1.03
C LEU A 264 25.93 -27.56 -0.25
N LEU A 265 25.69 -26.98 -1.43
CA LEU A 265 25.86 -27.66 -2.71
C LEU A 265 27.32 -27.91 -3.04
N MET A 266 28.23 -26.96 -2.73
CA MET A 266 29.67 -27.17 -2.87
C MET A 266 30.15 -28.29 -1.93
N ALA A 267 29.72 -28.29 -0.66
CA ALA A 267 30.04 -29.36 0.29
C ALA A 267 29.38 -30.73 -0.04
N ALA A 268 28.40 -30.77 -0.95
CA ALA A 268 27.79 -31.99 -1.46
C ALA A 268 28.33 -32.43 -2.84
N VAL A 269 29.28 -31.67 -3.40
CA VAL A 269 29.99 -31.96 -4.67
C VAL A 269 31.48 -32.21 -4.41
N CYS A 270 32.06 -31.54 -3.42
CA CYS A 270 33.41 -31.79 -2.92
C CYS A 270 33.33 -32.70 -1.69
N ASP A 271 33.58 -34.01 -1.86
CA ASP A 271 33.88 -34.90 -0.74
C ASP A 271 35.08 -34.36 0.06
N GLU A 272 35.11 -34.60 1.39
CA GLU A 272 36.20 -34.12 2.25
C GLU A 272 37.51 -34.90 2.03
N GLN A 273 38.24 -34.55 0.97
CA GLN A 273 39.69 -34.77 0.88
C GLN A 273 40.38 -33.44 0.56
N LYS A 274 41.25 -33.02 1.47
CA LYS A 274 42.10 -31.84 1.28
C LYS A 274 43.23 -32.21 0.33
N ASP A 275 43.44 -31.39 -0.69
CA ASP A 275 44.79 -30.97 -1.05
C ASP A 275 44.74 -29.56 -1.67
N ASN A 276 45.91 -28.94 -1.83
CA ASN A 276 46.02 -27.48 -1.92
C ASN A 276 45.93 -26.91 -3.34
N ASP A 277 45.55 -25.62 -3.36
CA ASP A 277 45.83 -24.61 -4.38
C ASP A 277 45.11 -24.71 -5.75
N GLU A 278 44.09 -23.86 -5.92
CA GLU A 278 44.26 -22.72 -6.85
C GLU A 278 43.28 -21.56 -6.52
N GLY A 279 43.84 -20.44 -6.04
CA GLY A 279 43.37 -19.10 -6.43
C GLY A 279 42.04 -18.54 -5.92
N CYS A 280 41.99 -18.11 -4.65
CA CYS A 280 41.75 -16.68 -4.39
C CYS A 280 42.30 -16.23 -3.03
N SER A 281 43.27 -15.31 -3.05
CA SER A 281 43.69 -14.53 -1.89
C SER A 281 42.53 -13.65 -1.41
N ASP A 282 42.27 -13.63 -0.10
CA ASP A 282 42.88 -12.60 0.74
C ASP A 282 42.97 -13.03 2.22
N ASN A 283 44.15 -12.85 2.80
CA ASN A 283 44.45 -13.08 4.21
C ASN A 283 43.88 -11.94 5.06
N GLU A 284 43.17 -12.27 6.13
CA GLU A 284 43.26 -11.49 7.37
C GLU A 284 42.80 -12.37 8.56
N ASN A 285 43.77 -12.91 9.28
CA ASN A 285 43.55 -13.64 10.52
C ASN A 285 44.55 -13.11 11.55
N SER A 286 44.12 -12.12 12.34
CA SER A 286 44.85 -11.58 13.49
C SER A 286 43.95 -11.68 14.71
N ASP A 287 44.17 -12.69 15.53
CA ASP A 287 43.38 -12.95 16.74
C ASP A 287 43.91 -12.09 17.89
N SER A 288 43.15 -11.08 18.30
CA SER A 288 43.34 -10.36 19.56
C SER A 288 42.07 -9.59 19.92
N SER A 289 41.56 -9.86 21.11
CA SER A 289 40.31 -9.32 21.66
C SER A 289 40.33 -7.81 21.88
N ASN A 290 39.23 -7.14 21.52
CA ASN A 290 38.54 -6.13 22.33
C ASN A 290 37.15 -5.80 21.74
N ASP A 291 36.25 -5.28 22.56
CA ASP A 291 34.92 -4.79 22.17
C ASP A 291 35.00 -3.56 21.25
N GLU A 292 34.22 -3.55 20.17
CA GLU A 292 33.10 -2.60 19.98
C GLU A 292 32.27 -2.94 18.71
N ASN A 293 31.01 -2.50 18.64
CA ASN A 293 30.02 -2.96 17.66
C ASN A 293 29.71 -1.92 16.55
N GLU A 294 30.17 -2.13 15.30
CA GLU A 294 29.47 -1.59 14.12
C GLU A 294 29.52 -2.52 12.87
N PRO A 295 28.37 -2.87 12.24
CA PRO A 295 28.34 -3.73 11.05
C PRO A 295 28.61 -2.95 9.76
N THR A 296 29.85 -3.03 9.27
CA THR A 296 30.29 -2.43 7.99
C THR A 296 29.65 -3.16 6.79
N ILE A 297 29.07 -2.40 5.85
CA ILE A 297 28.47 -2.94 4.62
C ILE A 297 29.47 -2.85 3.45
N PRO A 298 29.82 -3.95 2.76
CA PRO A 298 30.71 -3.92 1.60
C PRO A 298 30.19 -3.03 0.46
N SER A 299 30.98 -2.00 0.11
CA SER A 299 30.66 -1.04 -0.95
C SER A 299 31.56 -1.24 -2.17
N ARG A 300 31.10 -2.00 -3.17
CA ARG A 300 31.66 -1.95 -4.53
C ARG A 300 30.54 -1.77 -5.58
N ILE A 301 30.70 -0.76 -6.43
CA ILE A 301 29.72 -0.36 -7.47
C ILE A 301 30.37 -0.51 -8.84
N ALA A 302 29.73 -1.25 -9.76
CA ALA A 302 30.02 -1.14 -11.19
C ALA A 302 28.76 -1.38 -12.05
N ARG A 303 28.18 -0.27 -12.50
CA ARG A 303 27.64 0.00 -13.85
C ARG A 303 27.04 -1.19 -14.63
N ASN A 304 25.75 -1.08 -14.96
CA ASN A 304 25.36 -0.86 -16.36
C ASN A 304 23.99 -0.18 -16.47
N ASN A 305 23.95 0.97 -17.14
CA ASN A 305 22.74 1.74 -17.37
C ASN A 305 22.08 1.33 -18.69
N THR A 306 20.77 1.12 -18.67
CA THR A 306 19.92 1.31 -19.85
C THR A 306 18.59 1.88 -19.36
N ILE A 307 18.29 3.11 -19.77
CA ILE A 307 17.08 3.82 -19.35
C ILE A 307 15.99 3.52 -20.39
N MET A 308 14.85 3.01 -19.92
CA MET A 308 13.59 3.08 -20.65
C MET A 308 12.50 3.53 -19.67
N ASP A 309 11.99 4.75 -19.89
CA ASP A 309 10.84 5.27 -19.16
C ASP A 309 9.54 4.75 -19.79
N ALA A 310 8.59 4.39 -18.92
CA ALA A 310 7.22 4.04 -19.25
C ALA A 310 6.32 4.29 -18.02
N SER A 311 6.50 5.45 -17.37
CA SER A 311 5.83 5.83 -16.13
C SER A 311 4.30 5.93 -16.30
N ASN A 312 3.55 4.95 -15.75
CA ASN A 312 2.08 5.01 -15.71
C ASN A 312 1.47 4.28 -14.50
N GLU A 313 1.40 4.97 -13.34
CA GLU A 313 0.62 4.54 -12.17
C GLU A 313 -0.48 5.56 -11.86
N SER A 314 -1.73 5.24 -12.23
CA SER A 314 -2.90 6.09 -12.00
C SER A 314 -3.38 6.05 -10.54
N CYS A 315 -3.56 7.20 -9.91
CA CYS A 315 -4.17 7.32 -8.59
C CYS A 315 -5.71 7.39 -8.68
N GLU A 316 -6.40 6.35 -8.20
CA GLU A 316 -7.87 6.38 -8.12
C GLU A 316 -8.35 7.32 -7.01
N SER A 317 -9.11 8.35 -7.39
CA SER A 317 -9.85 9.23 -6.47
C SER A 317 -11.35 8.90 -6.54
N SER A 318 -12.03 8.87 -5.40
CA SER A 318 -13.46 8.54 -5.31
C SER A 318 -14.31 9.80 -5.09
N GLY A 319 -15.08 10.20 -6.10
CA GLY A 319 -16.02 11.32 -6.01
C GLY A 319 -17.42 10.92 -5.49
N ASN A 320 -18.00 11.76 -4.65
CA ASN A 320 -19.38 11.63 -4.13
C ASN A 320 -20.36 12.56 -4.88
N ILE A 321 -21.64 12.19 -4.96
CA ILE A 321 -22.78 13.10 -5.24
C ILE A 321 -23.97 12.72 -4.32
N SER A 322 -24.76 13.72 -3.89
CA SER A 322 -26.00 13.67 -3.09
C SER A 322 -27.06 12.65 -3.58
N ALA A 323 -27.91 12.03 -2.74
CA ALA A 323 -28.95 12.56 -1.81
C ALA A 323 -30.15 13.22 -2.56
N ALA A 324 -31.43 13.11 -2.18
CA ALA A 324 -32.15 12.43 -1.06
C ALA A 324 -33.61 12.05 -1.54
N GLN A 325 -34.70 11.77 -0.80
CA GLN A 325 -35.04 11.55 0.63
C GLN A 325 -36.41 10.80 0.75
N PHE A 326 -36.76 10.26 1.94
CA PHE A 326 -38.08 9.71 2.39
C PHE A 326 -38.71 8.51 1.61
N GLY A 327 -39.51 7.61 2.20
CA GLY A 327 -39.97 7.46 3.61
C GLY A 327 -40.35 6.00 3.98
N GLU A 328 -40.70 5.77 5.25
CA GLU A 328 -41.04 4.49 5.92
C GLU A 328 -42.53 4.06 5.70
N PRO A 329 -43.06 2.88 6.15
CA PRO A 329 -42.68 1.96 7.26
C PRO A 329 -42.64 0.45 6.87
N SER A 330 -42.58 -0.58 7.76
CA SER A 330 -41.84 -0.84 9.02
C SER A 330 -41.96 -2.33 9.40
N THR A 331 -40.89 -2.96 9.91
CA THR A 331 -40.96 -4.02 10.97
C THR A 331 -39.55 -4.33 11.51
N SER A 332 -39.48 -4.55 12.84
CA SER A 332 -38.27 -4.88 13.60
C SER A 332 -37.59 -6.20 13.16
N TYR A 333 -36.25 -6.24 13.12
CA TYR A 333 -35.43 -6.98 14.10
C TYR A 333 -33.98 -6.45 14.08
N LYS A 334 -33.28 -6.51 15.23
CA LYS A 334 -31.98 -5.86 15.44
C LYS A 334 -30.80 -6.82 15.20
N ASP A 335 -29.82 -6.39 14.41
CA ASP A 335 -28.41 -6.75 14.64
C ASP A 335 -27.45 -5.83 13.86
N GLN A 336 -26.45 -5.22 14.53
CA GLN A 336 -25.61 -4.18 13.92
C GLN A 336 -24.30 -4.72 13.33
N ASN A 337 -24.39 -5.36 12.16
CA ASN A 337 -23.22 -5.70 11.34
C ASN A 337 -23.02 -4.69 10.19
N VAL A 338 -21.92 -3.93 10.20
CA VAL A 338 -21.59 -2.93 9.15
C VAL A 338 -21.10 -3.61 7.87
N SER A 339 -22.04 -4.24 7.17
CA SER A 339 -21.80 -4.92 5.89
C SER A 339 -21.43 -3.93 4.79
N ARG A 340 -20.46 -4.30 3.94
CA ARG A 340 -20.13 -3.56 2.71
C ARG A 340 -21.40 -3.42 1.86
N LYS A 341 -21.80 -2.19 1.52
CA LYS A 341 -23.01 -1.90 0.72
C LYS A 341 -23.04 -2.78 -0.54
N LYS A 342 -23.91 -3.80 -0.56
CA LYS A 342 -24.14 -4.67 -1.73
C LYS A 342 -24.58 -3.77 -2.89
N ARG A 343 -23.92 -3.91 -4.05
CA ARG A 343 -24.29 -3.16 -5.28
C ARG A 343 -25.76 -3.45 -5.59
N LYS A 344 -26.63 -2.43 -5.63
CA LYS A 344 -28.05 -2.62 -5.99
C LYS A 344 -28.14 -3.22 -7.40
N ILE A 345 -28.58 -4.47 -7.50
CA ILE A 345 -28.80 -5.16 -8.77
C ILE A 345 -30.08 -4.59 -9.38
N VAL A 346 -29.93 -3.72 -10.40
CA VAL A 346 -31.08 -3.19 -11.14
C VAL A 346 -31.65 -4.32 -12.00
N LEU A 347 -32.69 -4.98 -11.50
CA LEU A 347 -33.42 -6.05 -12.17
C LEU A 347 -33.89 -5.62 -13.57
N TRP A 348 -34.05 -6.57 -14.48
CA TRP A 348 -34.60 -6.31 -15.81
C TRP A 348 -36.12 -6.31 -15.74
N SER A 349 -36.75 -5.20 -16.14
CA SER A 349 -38.20 -5.11 -16.27
C SER A 349 -38.68 -5.88 -17.51
N ASP A 350 -39.91 -6.39 -17.48
CA ASP A 350 -40.45 -7.19 -18.58
C ASP A 350 -40.61 -6.39 -19.88
N ALA A 351 -40.85 -5.07 -19.78
CA ALA A 351 -40.78 -4.16 -20.93
C ALA A 351 -39.37 -4.11 -21.57
N GLU A 352 -38.30 -4.10 -20.77
CA GLU A 352 -36.93 -4.18 -21.30
C GLU A 352 -36.62 -5.56 -21.90
N LYS A 353 -37.06 -6.65 -21.25
CA LYS A 353 -36.90 -8.01 -21.80
C LYS A 353 -37.57 -8.11 -23.17
N ASN A 354 -38.81 -7.65 -23.27
CA ASN A 354 -39.63 -7.69 -24.47
C ASN A 354 -39.10 -6.77 -25.58
N ALA A 355 -38.52 -5.62 -25.25
CA ALA A 355 -37.84 -4.78 -26.23
C ALA A 355 -36.63 -5.48 -26.88
N VAL A 356 -35.85 -6.22 -26.08
CA VAL A 356 -34.68 -6.95 -26.59
C VAL A 356 -35.09 -8.21 -27.38
N THR A 357 -36.07 -8.99 -26.92
CA THR A 357 -36.57 -10.15 -27.68
C THR A 357 -37.31 -9.75 -28.96
N LYS A 358 -38.10 -8.66 -28.96
CA LYS A 358 -38.74 -8.13 -30.17
C LYS A 358 -37.73 -7.58 -31.20
N HIS A 359 -36.50 -7.26 -30.80
CA HIS A 359 -35.44 -6.85 -31.73
C HIS A 359 -34.61 -8.01 -32.28
N PHE A 360 -34.27 -8.98 -31.44
CA PHE A 360 -33.33 -10.06 -31.78
C PHE A 360 -33.98 -11.44 -31.95
N GLY A 361 -35.30 -11.56 -31.84
CA GLY A 361 -36.02 -12.83 -31.91
C GLY A 361 -35.68 -13.76 -30.75
N ASN A 362 -35.60 -15.07 -31.02
CA ASN A 362 -35.18 -16.04 -30.01
C ASN A 362 -33.68 -15.89 -29.70
N LEU A 363 -33.38 -15.25 -28.56
CA LEU A 363 -32.02 -14.98 -28.10
C LEU A 363 -31.13 -16.23 -28.01
N LYS A 364 -31.71 -17.43 -27.87
CA LYS A 364 -30.99 -18.70 -27.81
C LYS A 364 -30.36 -19.09 -29.15
N ASP A 365 -31.04 -18.78 -30.26
CA ASP A 365 -30.71 -19.28 -31.60
C ASP A 365 -29.80 -18.33 -32.38
N LEU A 366 -29.60 -17.09 -31.88
CA LEU A 366 -28.56 -16.17 -32.35
C LEU A 366 -27.22 -16.91 -32.47
N GLU A 367 -26.60 -16.90 -33.65
CA GLU A 367 -25.29 -17.53 -33.87
C GLU A 367 -24.18 -16.76 -33.13
N ARG A 368 -24.04 -15.48 -33.47
CA ARG A 368 -23.07 -14.55 -32.88
C ARG A 368 -23.69 -13.68 -31.78
N LEU A 369 -22.85 -13.16 -30.88
CA LEU A 369 -23.30 -12.14 -29.91
C LEU A 369 -23.49 -10.80 -30.63
N PRO A 370 -24.54 -10.02 -30.29
CA PRO A 370 -24.78 -8.72 -30.92
C PRO A 370 -23.59 -7.75 -30.86
N THR A 371 -23.43 -7.00 -31.95
CA THR A 371 -22.40 -5.99 -32.15
C THR A 371 -22.71 -4.73 -31.34
N THR A 372 -21.69 -3.94 -31.02
CA THR A 372 -21.85 -2.66 -30.30
C THR A 372 -22.82 -1.70 -31.00
N LYS A 373 -22.87 -1.71 -32.35
CA LYS A 373 -23.85 -0.95 -33.15
C LYS A 373 -25.28 -1.47 -32.94
N GLU A 374 -25.49 -2.79 -33.07
CA GLU A 374 -26.79 -3.46 -32.89
C GLU A 374 -27.37 -3.21 -31.48
N CYS A 375 -26.57 -3.35 -30.42
CA CYS A 375 -27.01 -3.04 -29.06
C CYS A 375 -27.42 -1.56 -28.88
N LYS A 376 -26.76 -0.61 -29.56
CA LYS A 376 -27.17 0.81 -29.56
C LYS A 376 -28.48 1.03 -30.31
N GLN A 377 -28.70 0.33 -31.44
CA GLN A 377 -29.95 0.40 -32.20
C GLN A 377 -31.17 -0.04 -31.37
N VAL A 378 -31.04 -1.05 -30.50
CA VAL A 378 -32.14 -1.44 -29.58
C VAL A 378 -32.45 -0.32 -28.57
N ILE A 379 -31.40 0.26 -27.96
CA ILE A 379 -31.53 1.34 -26.96
C ILE A 379 -32.15 2.61 -27.57
N MET A 380 -31.86 2.89 -28.85
CA MET A 380 -32.44 4.00 -29.61
C MET A 380 -33.88 3.71 -30.07
N LYS A 381 -34.17 2.49 -30.53
CA LYS A 381 -35.49 2.09 -31.05
C LYS A 381 -36.55 1.89 -29.96
N TYR A 382 -36.14 1.56 -28.73
CA TYR A 382 -37.05 1.31 -27.61
C TYR A 382 -36.72 2.19 -26.41
N ASN A 383 -37.54 3.22 -26.18
CA ASN A 383 -37.34 4.21 -25.12
C ASN A 383 -37.20 3.59 -23.71
N VAL A 384 -37.85 2.45 -23.45
CA VAL A 384 -37.73 1.69 -22.19
C VAL A 384 -36.30 1.23 -21.87
N SER A 385 -35.44 1.06 -22.89
CA SER A 385 -34.05 0.62 -22.72
C SER A 385 -33.04 1.77 -22.59
N ARG A 386 -33.45 3.04 -22.66
CA ARG A 386 -32.55 4.22 -22.54
C ARG A 386 -31.73 4.26 -21.24
N ARG A 387 -32.21 3.62 -20.16
CA ARG A 387 -31.52 3.53 -18.85
C ARG A 387 -30.43 2.45 -18.81
N ARG A 388 -30.21 1.67 -19.87
CA ARG A 388 -29.17 0.63 -19.96
C ARG A 388 -28.04 1.03 -20.88
N THR A 389 -26.83 0.62 -20.54
CA THR A 389 -25.70 0.71 -21.48
C THR A 389 -25.72 -0.45 -22.48
N HIS A 390 -25.18 -0.21 -23.68
CA HIS A 390 -25.02 -1.24 -24.72
C HIS A 390 -24.24 -2.48 -24.21
N ALA A 391 -23.33 -2.29 -23.26
CA ALA A 391 -22.60 -3.37 -22.60
C ALA A 391 -23.48 -4.18 -21.64
N GLN A 392 -24.41 -3.55 -20.92
CA GLN A 392 -25.40 -4.26 -20.09
C GLN A 392 -26.37 -5.08 -20.95
N VAL A 393 -26.85 -4.54 -22.08
CA VAL A 393 -27.68 -5.27 -23.05
C VAL A 393 -26.94 -6.50 -23.59
N LYS A 394 -25.70 -6.32 -24.07
CA LYS A 394 -24.87 -7.42 -24.59
C LYS A 394 -24.60 -8.51 -23.53
N THR A 395 -24.32 -8.09 -22.30
CA THR A 395 -24.08 -9.00 -21.16
C THR A 395 -25.35 -9.75 -20.74
N TRP A 396 -26.54 -9.11 -20.83
CA TRP A 396 -27.80 -9.79 -20.56
C TRP A 396 -28.13 -10.85 -21.61
N ILE A 397 -27.93 -10.55 -22.90
CA ILE A 397 -28.15 -11.51 -24.00
C ILE A 397 -27.20 -12.73 -23.86
N ASP A 398 -25.92 -12.52 -23.55
CA ASP A 398 -24.98 -13.62 -23.27
C ASP A 398 -25.40 -14.45 -22.04
N ASN A 399 -25.98 -13.81 -21.01
CA ASN A 399 -26.53 -14.51 -19.86
C ASN A 399 -27.75 -15.36 -20.22
N GLN A 400 -28.67 -14.88 -21.06
CA GLN A 400 -29.84 -15.65 -21.50
C GLN A 400 -29.43 -16.85 -22.36
N ARG A 401 -28.49 -16.67 -23.30
CA ARG A 401 -27.93 -17.78 -24.11
C ARG A 401 -27.36 -18.92 -23.26
N ARG A 402 -26.73 -18.59 -22.12
CA ARG A 402 -26.12 -19.55 -21.19
C ARG A 402 -26.98 -19.93 -19.98
N ALA A 403 -28.28 -19.63 -20.00
CA ALA A 403 -29.17 -19.97 -18.88
C ALA A 403 -29.33 -21.52 -18.74
N ALA A 404 -29.62 -22.19 -19.85
CA ALA A 404 -29.80 -23.65 -19.89
C ALA A 404 -28.50 -24.42 -19.54
N ASP A 405 -27.35 -23.97 -20.04
CA ASP A 405 -26.04 -24.57 -19.72
C ASP A 405 -25.75 -24.52 -18.21
N ARG A 406 -26.10 -23.40 -17.55
CA ARG A 406 -25.91 -23.24 -16.11
C ARG A 406 -26.86 -24.12 -15.29
N GLN A 407 -28.13 -24.24 -15.70
CA GLN A 407 -29.08 -25.16 -15.07
C GLN A 407 -28.65 -26.64 -15.24
N SER A 408 -28.13 -27.01 -16.41
CA SER A 408 -27.59 -28.35 -16.65
C SER A 408 -26.36 -28.65 -15.80
N ASN A 409 -25.41 -27.73 -15.71
CA ASN A 409 -24.22 -27.91 -14.87
C ASN A 409 -24.56 -27.90 -13.37
N TYR A 410 -25.53 -27.10 -12.93
CA TYR A 410 -25.97 -27.10 -11.53
C TYR A 410 -26.63 -28.42 -11.13
N LYS A 411 -27.44 -29.04 -12.01
CA LYS A 411 -27.95 -30.40 -11.76
C LYS A 411 -26.82 -31.45 -11.70
N LYS A 412 -25.81 -31.34 -12.56
CA LYS A 412 -24.60 -32.20 -12.57
C LYS A 412 -23.59 -31.94 -11.43
N LEU A 413 -23.85 -30.96 -10.57
CA LEU A 413 -23.07 -30.67 -9.36
C LEU A 413 -23.87 -31.00 -8.09
N LYS A 414 -25.02 -31.66 -8.25
CA LYS A 414 -25.94 -32.08 -7.18
C LYS A 414 -26.44 -33.53 -7.38
N GLN A 415 -25.76 -34.25 -8.27
CA GLN A 415 -25.65 -35.69 -8.42
C GLN A 415 -24.16 -36.00 -8.30
#